data_AF-A0A9X9XII3-F1
#
_entry.id   AF-A0A9X9XII3-F1
#
_cell.length_a   1.000
_cell.length_b   1.000
_cell.length_c   1.000
_cell.angle_alpha   90.00
_cell.angle_beta   90.00
_cell.angle_gamma   90.00
#
_symmetry.space_group_name_H-M   'P 1'
#
loop_
_entity.id
_entity.type
_entity.pdbx_description
1 polymer ?
#
loop_
_entity_poly.entity_id
_entity_poly.type
_entity_poly.pdbx_seq_one_letter_code
_entity_poly.pdbx_strand_id
1 'polypeptide(L)'
;MPAPPRGEEGAVILLPMRALAFAFLLAAPALADGNEPVPRVTTDSREYCAELAERLAALPASHGEPVRSMAEEGRRLCETGHPRVGVAKLRRAIRAARVAE
;
A
#
# COMPACT_ATOMS: atom_id res chain seq x y z
N MET A 1 26.53 -2.87 70.97
CA MET A 1 25.22 -3.10 71.65
C MET A 1 24.43 -1.80 71.59
N PRO A 2 23.08 -1.75 71.62
CA PRO A 2 22.01 -2.71 71.31
C PRO A 2 20.93 -2.10 70.35
N ALA A 3 19.94 -2.89 69.90
CA ALA A 3 18.63 -2.42 69.39
C ALA A 3 17.62 -2.34 70.58
N PRO A 4 16.32 -1.95 70.48
CA PRO A 4 15.40 -1.50 69.39
C PRO A 4 14.54 -0.27 69.90
N PRO A 5 13.19 -0.07 69.71
CA PRO A 5 12.18 -0.48 68.70
C PRO A 5 11.27 0.67 68.17
N ARG A 6 10.48 0.30 67.13
CA ARG A 6 9.08 0.67 66.77
C ARG A 6 8.45 2.00 67.24
N GLY A 7 7.91 2.72 66.27
CA GLY A 7 6.67 3.53 66.34
C GLY A 7 6.33 4.02 64.92
N GLU A 8 5.17 3.69 64.32
CA GLU A 8 3.89 4.44 64.46
C GLU A 8 4.03 5.84 63.80
N GLU A 9 3.25 6.36 62.83
CA GLU A 9 1.94 6.06 62.25
C GLU A 9 1.82 6.77 60.89
N GLY A 10 0.87 6.30 60.06
CA GLY A 10 -0.02 7.23 59.36
C GLY A 10 0.52 7.99 58.14
N ALA A 11 0.34 7.39 56.97
CA ALA A 11 -0.49 8.03 55.95
C ALA A 11 -0.78 7.00 54.86
N VAL A 12 -1.98 6.43 54.93
CA VAL A 12 -2.63 5.82 53.76
C VAL A 12 -2.83 6.94 52.75
N ILE A 13 -1.79 7.23 51.98
CA ILE A 13 -1.93 8.03 50.76
C ILE A 13 -2.33 7.03 49.70
N LEU A 14 -3.65 6.91 49.58
CA LEU A 14 -4.39 6.36 48.47
C LEU A 14 -3.92 7.07 47.18
N LEU A 15 -2.73 6.70 46.70
CA LEU A 15 -2.19 7.19 45.44
C LEU A 15 -3.13 6.66 44.35
N PRO A 16 -3.80 7.53 43.58
CA PRO A 16 -4.75 7.07 42.60
C PRO A 16 -3.99 6.22 41.57
N MET A 17 -4.48 5.01 41.36
CA MET A 17 -4.06 4.02 40.36
C MET A 17 -4.21 4.53 38.90
N ARG A 18 -4.11 5.84 38.68
CA ARG A 18 -4.20 6.55 37.39
C ARG A 18 -2.90 7.24 36.99
N ALA A 19 -1.89 7.29 37.86
CA ALA A 19 -0.59 7.89 37.52
C ALA A 19 0.38 6.91 36.84
N LEU A 20 0.22 5.59 37.05
CA LEU A 20 1.09 4.56 36.45
C LEU A 20 0.76 4.24 34.98
N ALA A 21 -0.42 4.60 34.50
CA ALA A 21 -0.80 4.34 33.10
C ALA A 21 -0.10 5.29 32.10
N PHE A 22 0.34 6.48 32.53
CA PHE A 22 0.89 7.49 31.63
C PHE A 22 2.37 7.29 31.31
N ALA A 23 3.13 6.65 32.21
CA ALA A 23 4.57 6.42 32.02
C ALA A 23 4.89 5.27 31.05
N PHE A 24 3.95 4.35 30.81
CA PHE A 24 4.17 3.21 29.91
C PHE A 24 3.87 3.53 28.43
N LEU A 25 3.23 4.66 28.13
CA LEU A 25 2.82 5.02 26.77
C LEU A 25 3.90 5.75 25.95
N LEU A 26 5.04 6.10 26.56
CA LEU A 26 6.09 6.92 25.93
C LEU A 26 7.31 6.12 25.46
N ALA A 27 7.31 4.80 25.63
CA ALA A 27 8.39 3.93 25.18
C ALA A 27 7.95 3.02 24.02
N ALA A 28 7.44 3.62 22.93
CA ALA A 28 7.40 2.91 21.66
C ALA A 28 8.78 3.08 21.01
N PRO A 29 9.59 2.01 20.85
CA PRO A 29 10.73 2.10 19.97
C PRO A 29 10.14 2.35 18.58
N ALA A 30 10.45 3.50 17.99
CA ALA A 30 10.30 3.72 16.58
C ALA A 30 11.24 2.74 15.87
N LEU A 31 10.77 1.50 15.67
CA LEU A 31 11.29 0.64 14.63
C LEU A 31 11.01 1.39 13.34
N ALA A 32 12.00 2.18 12.91
CA ALA A 32 12.08 2.67 11.56
C ALA A 32 12.10 1.43 10.67
N ASP A 33 10.92 1.03 10.21
CA ASP A 33 10.74 0.05 9.17
C ASP A 33 11.53 0.57 7.97
N GLY A 34 12.69 -0.04 7.74
CA GLY A 34 13.58 0.23 6.62
C GLY A 34 12.98 -0.21 5.29
N ASN A 35 11.70 0.07 5.07
CA ASN A 35 11.08 0.02 3.76
C ASN A 35 11.53 1.27 3.00
N GLU A 36 12.82 1.30 2.67
CA GLU A 36 13.35 2.12 1.59
C GLU A 36 12.39 1.91 0.42
N PRO A 37 11.74 2.96 -0.11
CA PRO A 37 10.74 2.80 -1.14
C PRO A 37 11.44 2.19 -2.35
N VAL A 38 11.31 0.86 -2.50
CA VAL A 38 11.81 0.11 -3.65
C VAL A 38 11.33 0.90 -4.86
N PRO A 39 12.23 1.47 -5.68
CA PRO A 39 11.84 2.29 -6.80
C PRO A 39 10.96 1.43 -7.70
N ARG A 40 9.65 1.63 -7.60
CA ARG A 40 8.68 0.96 -8.47
C ARG A 40 8.95 1.51 -9.84
N VAL A 41 9.57 0.70 -10.67
CA VAL A 41 9.67 0.93 -12.11
C VAL A 41 8.23 0.99 -12.62
N THR A 42 7.72 2.21 -12.67
CA THR A 42 6.45 2.53 -13.29
C THR A 42 6.82 2.76 -14.74
N THR A 43 6.65 1.73 -15.57
CA THR A 43 6.98 1.82 -16.99
C THR A 43 5.93 2.73 -17.65
N ASP A 44 6.10 4.04 -17.48
CA ASP A 44 5.16 5.08 -17.92
C ASP A 44 5.55 5.64 -19.28
N SER A 45 5.94 4.76 -20.19
CA SER A 45 6.43 5.14 -21.51
C SER A 45 5.41 4.78 -22.59
N ARG A 46 5.38 5.56 -23.68
CA ARG A 46 4.49 5.28 -24.82
C ARG A 46 4.85 3.95 -25.48
N GLU A 47 6.14 3.61 -25.49
CA GLU A 47 6.69 2.36 -25.99
C GLU A 47 6.08 1.16 -25.24
N TYR A 48 5.94 1.28 -23.92
CA TYR A 48 5.34 0.23 -23.11
C TYR A 48 3.84 0.08 -23.34
N CYS A 49 3.12 1.17 -23.65
CA CYS A 49 1.74 1.07 -24.10
C CYS A 49 1.62 0.30 -25.41
N ALA A 50 2.51 0.53 -26.37
CA ALA A 50 2.52 -0.19 -27.65
C ALA A 50 2.76 -1.69 -27.43
N GLU A 51 3.73 -2.04 -26.59
CA GLU A 51 4.01 -3.42 -26.20
C GLU A 51 2.80 -4.10 -25.56
N LEU A 52 2.09 -3.41 -24.66
CA LEU A 52 0.86 -3.94 -24.06
C LEU A 52 -0.27 -4.12 -25.08
N ALA A 53 -0.39 -3.22 -26.05
CA ALA A 53 -1.40 -3.32 -27.10
C ALA A 53 -1.13 -4.53 -28.02
N GLU A 54 0.13 -4.79 -28.39
CA GLU A 54 0.48 -5.99 -29.15
C GLU A 54 0.22 -7.28 -28.37
N ARG A 55 0.60 -7.31 -27.09
CA ARG A 55 0.32 -8.46 -26.21
C ARG A 55 -1.17 -8.74 -26.09
N LEU A 56 -2.00 -7.70 -26.09
CA LEU A 56 -3.45 -7.85 -26.08
C LEU A 56 -3.96 -8.38 -27.42
N ALA A 57 -3.49 -7.84 -28.54
CA ALA A 57 -3.90 -8.28 -29.89
C ALA A 57 -3.59 -9.76 -30.16
N ALA A 58 -2.60 -10.34 -29.48
CA ALA A 58 -2.30 -11.77 -29.55
C ALA A 58 -3.35 -12.67 -28.87
N LEU A 59 -4.25 -12.11 -28.05
CA LEU A 59 -5.30 -12.88 -27.36
C LEU A 59 -6.55 -13.01 -28.26
N PRO A 60 -7.16 -14.20 -28.36
CA PRO A 60 -8.33 -14.42 -29.21
C PRO A 60 -9.56 -13.60 -28.76
N ALA A 61 -9.73 -13.41 -27.45
CA ALA A 61 -10.82 -12.61 -26.87
C ALA A 61 -10.62 -11.08 -27.01
N SER A 62 -9.52 -10.60 -27.62
CA SER A 62 -9.19 -9.18 -27.69
C SER A 62 -10.16 -8.33 -28.52
N HIS A 63 -10.83 -8.95 -29.50
CA HIS A 63 -11.81 -8.30 -30.37
C HIS A 63 -13.21 -8.24 -29.74
N GLY A 64 -13.44 -8.99 -28.66
CA GLY A 64 -14.73 -9.04 -27.98
C GLY A 64 -14.98 -7.81 -27.11
N GLU A 65 -16.24 -7.40 -26.98
CA GLU A 65 -16.64 -6.47 -25.92
C GLU A 65 -16.67 -7.20 -24.57
N PRO A 66 -16.24 -6.57 -23.47
CA PRO A 66 -15.81 -5.17 -23.32
C PRO A 66 -14.31 -4.93 -23.54
N VAL A 67 -13.56 -5.97 -23.90
CA VAL A 67 -12.09 -5.93 -24.01
C VAL A 67 -11.64 -4.91 -25.06
N ARG A 68 -12.27 -4.92 -26.23
CA ARG A 68 -11.95 -4.00 -27.33
C ARG A 68 -12.10 -2.53 -26.91
N SER A 69 -13.25 -2.16 -26.35
CA SER A 69 -13.48 -0.79 -25.86
C SER A 69 -12.45 -0.35 -24.80
N MET A 70 -12.12 -1.23 -23.85
CA MET A 70 -11.07 -0.95 -22.87
C MET A 70 -9.69 -0.75 -23.52
N ALA A 71 -9.39 -1.54 -24.55
CA ALA A 71 -8.13 -1.45 -25.28
C ALA A 71 -8.00 -0.13 -26.03
N GLU A 72 -9.04 0.26 -26.77
CA GLU A 72 -9.09 1.51 -27.53
C GLU A 72 -8.93 2.73 -26.63
N GLU A 73 -9.63 2.75 -25.50
CA GLU A 73 -9.52 3.86 -24.56
C GLU A 73 -8.15 3.88 -23.87
N GLY A 74 -7.59 2.72 -23.53
CA GLY A 74 -6.22 2.60 -23.03
C GLY A 74 -5.18 3.18 -24.00
N ARG A 75 -5.33 2.90 -25.30
CA ARG A 75 -4.46 3.46 -26.36
C ARG A 75 -4.60 4.98 -26.47
N ARG A 76 -5.83 5.49 -26.52
CA ARG A 76 -6.09 6.94 -26.58
C ARG A 76 -5.47 7.68 -25.39
N LEU A 77 -5.53 7.10 -24.19
CA LEU A 77 -4.90 7.69 -23.01
C LEU A 77 -3.38 7.79 -23.17
N CYS A 78 -2.73 6.74 -23.69
CA CYS A 78 -1.30 6.79 -23.97
C CYS A 78 -0.94 7.85 -25.03
N GLU A 79 -1.71 7.92 -26.12
CA GLU A 79 -1.50 8.86 -27.23
C GLU A 79 -1.68 10.33 -26.79
N THR A 80 -2.64 10.58 -25.89
CA THR A 80 -2.94 11.92 -25.35
C THR A 80 -2.01 12.37 -24.22
N GLY A 81 -0.99 11.57 -23.85
CA GLY A 81 -0.01 11.94 -22.83
C GLY A 81 -0.32 11.45 -21.42
N HIS A 82 -1.20 10.44 -21.28
CA HIS A 82 -1.56 9.81 -20.00
C HIS A 82 -1.07 8.35 -19.94
N PRO A 83 0.25 8.07 -20.08
CA PRO A 83 0.77 6.70 -20.16
C PRO A 83 0.47 5.88 -18.91
N ARG A 84 0.55 6.47 -17.70
CA ARG A 84 0.19 5.80 -16.43
C ARG A 84 -1.20 5.17 -16.47
N VAL A 85 -2.20 5.97 -16.86
CA VAL A 85 -3.61 5.58 -16.87
C VAL A 85 -3.87 4.62 -18.03
N GLY A 86 -3.31 4.90 -19.20
CA GLY A 86 -3.40 4.04 -20.37
C GLY A 86 -2.83 2.64 -20.12
N VAL A 87 -1.64 2.54 -19.52
CA VAL A 87 -1.01 1.27 -19.10
C VAL A 87 -1.90 0.51 -18.13
N ALA A 88 -2.44 1.18 -17.10
CA ALA A 88 -3.33 0.53 -16.14
C ALA A 88 -4.59 -0.04 -16.82
N LYS A 89 -5.16 0.70 -17.77
CA LYS A 89 -6.35 0.29 -18.52
C LYS A 89 -6.06 -0.85 -19.50
N LEU A 90 -4.95 -0.81 -20.23
CA LEU A 90 -4.48 -1.90 -21.10
C LEU A 90 -4.22 -3.19 -20.31
N ARG A 91 -3.56 -3.08 -19.14
CA ARG A 91 -3.35 -4.25 -18.26
C ARG A 91 -4.67 -4.84 -17.76
N ARG A 92 -5.69 -4.02 -17.54
CA ARG A 92 -7.04 -4.49 -17.20
C ARG A 92 -7.70 -5.21 -18.38
N ALA A 93 -7.58 -4.67 -19.60
CA ALA A 93 -8.09 -5.31 -20.80
C ALA A 93 -7.45 -6.69 -21.04
N ILE A 94 -6.13 -6.82 -20.88
CA ILE A 94 -5.42 -8.10 -20.96
C ILE A 94 -5.95 -9.11 -19.94
N ARG A 95 -6.17 -8.68 -18.69
CA ARG A 95 -6.74 -9.57 -17.67
C ARG A 95 -8.15 -10.01 -18.03
N ALA A 96 -8.98 -9.11 -18.55
CA ALA A 96 -10.34 -9.43 -18.97
C ALA A 96 -10.35 -10.40 -20.15
N ALA A 97 -9.49 -10.20 -21.14
CA ALA A 97 -9.33 -11.11 -22.29
C ALA A 97 -8.99 -12.53 -21.83
N ARG A 98 -8.01 -12.68 -20.93
CA ARG A 98 -7.58 -13.99 -20.42
C ARG A 98 -8.64 -14.75 -19.62
N VAL A 99 -9.63 -14.05 -19.07
CA VAL A 99 -10.74 -14.67 -18.32
C VAL A 99 -11.93 -14.98 -19.24
N ALA A 100 -11.97 -14.36 -20.43
CA ALA A 100 -12.99 -14.59 -21.44
C ALA A 100 -12.62 -15.68 -22.46
N GLU A 101 -11.38 -16.18 -22.40
CA GLU A 101 -10.94 -17.43 -23.05
C GLU A 101 -11.56 -18.66 -22.36
#